data_AF-A0A353LJ72-F1
#
_entry.id   AF-A0A353LJ72-F1
#
_cell.length_a   1.000
_cell.length_b   1.000
_cell.length_c   1.000
_cell.angle_alpha   90.00
_cell.angle_beta   90.00
_cell.angle_gamma   90.00
#
_symmetry.space_group_name_H-M   'P 1'
#
loop_
_entity.id
_entity.type
_entity.pdbx_description
1 polymer ?
#
loop_
_entity_poly.entity_id
_entity_poly.type
_entity_poly.pdbx_seq_one_letter_code
_entity_poly.pdbx_strand_id
1 'polypeptide(L)'
;MQSSFILIVIAVYFLLLMFISHLTSRKGSDNDAFFRANKSSKWYIVAFAMIGTSISGVTFVSVPGMVRNLDMTYMQMVLGFFFGYLVIAYVLLPLYYR
;
A
#
# COMPACT_ATOMS: atom_id res chain seq x y z
N MET A 1 7.22 -18.52 20.95
CA MET A 1 6.00 -17.70 21.03
C MET A 1 4.81 -18.62 21.23
N GLN A 2 3.89 -18.29 22.13
CA GLN A 2 2.72 -19.12 22.41
C GLN A 2 1.74 -19.01 21.24
N SER A 3 1.26 -20.12 20.67
CA SER A 3 0.39 -20.11 19.47
C SER A 3 -0.89 -19.28 19.67
N SER A 4 -1.39 -19.23 20.90
CA SER A 4 -2.51 -18.38 21.31
C SER A 4 -2.25 -16.88 21.06
N PHE A 5 -1.03 -16.41 21.30
CA PHE A 5 -0.66 -15.01 21.10
C PHE A 5 -0.76 -14.61 19.62
N ILE A 6 -0.31 -15.46 18.70
CA ILE A 6 -0.38 -15.20 17.25
C ILE A 6 -1.84 -15.06 16.81
N LEU A 7 -2.70 -15.96 17.27
CA LEU A 7 -4.13 -15.93 16.94
C LEU A 7 -4.81 -14.66 17.47
N ILE A 8 -4.47 -14.22 18.67
CA ILE A 8 -4.98 -12.97 19.25
C ILE A 8 -4.56 -11.77 18.40
N VAL A 9 -3.29 -11.69 18.01
CA VAL A 9 -2.79 -10.58 17.16
C VAL A 9 -3.53 -10.52 15.83
N ILE A 10 -3.71 -11.67 15.17
CA ILE A 10 -4.47 -11.76 13.91
C ILE A 10 -5.91 -11.31 14.12
N ALA A 11 -6.59 -11.81 15.15
CA ALA A 11 -7.97 -11.46 15.45
C ALA A 11 -8.14 -9.96 15.71
N VAL A 12 -7.29 -9.37 16.55
CA VAL A 12 -7.31 -7.92 16.86
C VAL A 12 -7.07 -7.09 15.60
N TYR A 13 -6.11 -7.48 14.75
CA TYR A 13 -5.82 -6.79 13.50
C TYR A 13 -7.05 -6.75 12.58
N PHE A 14 -7.70 -7.89 12.33
CA PHE A 14 -8.89 -7.93 11.48
C PHE A 14 -10.08 -7.20 12.10
N LEU A 15 -10.31 -7.31 13.40
CA LEU A 15 -11.38 -6.58 14.09
C LEU A 15 -11.19 -5.07 13.97
N LEU A 16 -9.95 -4.58 14.11
CA LEU A 16 -9.63 -3.17 13.94
C LEU A 16 -9.91 -2.69 12.51
N LEU A 17 -9.50 -3.47 11.49
CA LEU A 17 -9.80 -3.15 10.09
C LEU A 17 -11.31 -3.10 9.83
N MET A 18 -12.06 -4.09 10.31
CA MET A 18 -13.52 -4.14 10.16
C MET A 18 -14.20 -2.97 10.87
N PHE A 19 -13.70 -2.59 12.06
CA PHE A 19 -14.20 -1.45 12.81
C PHE A 19 -13.97 -0.13 12.05
N ILE A 20 -12.76 0.11 11.52
CA ILE A 20 -12.48 1.29 10.69
C ILE A 20 -13.36 1.32 9.45
N SER A 21 -13.51 0.18 8.76
CA SER A 21 -14.37 0.04 7.58
C SER A 21 -15.82 0.43 7.90
N HIS A 22 -16.37 -0.10 9.01
CA HIS A 22 -17.74 0.19 9.42
C HIS A 22 -17.97 1.66 9.75
N LEU A 23 -17.02 2.31 10.44
CA LEU A 23 -17.09 3.74 10.70
C LEU A 23 -17.00 4.59 9.43
N THR A 24 -16.17 4.16 8.47
CA THR A 24 -15.93 4.92 7.22
C THR A 24 -17.07 4.75 6.22
N SER A 25 -17.67 3.56 6.12
CA SER A 25 -18.79 3.23 5.23
C SER A 25 -20.04 4.10 5.46
N ARG A 26 -20.23 4.60 6.69
CA ARG A 26 -21.38 5.47 7.05
C ARG A 26 -21.32 6.89 6.47
N LYS A 27 -20.19 7.31 5.88
CA LYS A 27 -19.96 8.71 5.45
C LYS A 27 -20.40 9.04 4.01
N GLY A 28 -21.04 8.11 3.31
CA GLY A 28 -21.67 8.35 2.00
C GLY A 28 -21.42 7.23 1.01
N SER A 29 -22.45 6.90 0.22
CA SER A 29 -22.46 5.80 -0.76
C SER A 29 -22.34 6.28 -2.21
N ASP A 30 -21.84 7.50 -2.42
CA ASP A 30 -21.70 8.05 -3.77
C ASP A 30 -20.46 7.47 -4.47
N ASN A 31 -20.56 7.28 -5.78
CA ASN A 31 -19.48 6.72 -6.59
C ASN A 31 -18.25 7.65 -6.57
N ASP A 32 -18.45 8.97 -6.56
CA ASP A 32 -17.33 9.92 -6.49
C ASP A 32 -16.62 9.86 -5.12
N ALA A 33 -17.37 9.62 -4.05
CA ALA A 33 -16.82 9.39 -2.72
C ALA A 33 -16.06 8.06 -2.63
N PHE A 34 -16.58 6.99 -3.24
CA PHE A 34 -15.96 5.66 -3.23
C PHE A 34 -14.65 5.61 -4.05
N PHE A 35 -14.67 6.15 -5.29
CA PHE A 35 -13.52 6.04 -6.20
C PHE A 35 -12.51 7.18 -6.07
N ARG A 36 -12.97 8.39 -5.75
CA ARG A 36 -12.12 9.60 -5.78
C ARG A 36 -12.03 10.31 -4.43
N ALA A 37 -12.70 9.80 -3.40
CA ALA A 37 -12.79 10.42 -2.08
C ALA A 37 -13.14 11.92 -2.17
N ASN A 38 -14.02 12.29 -3.11
CA ASN A 38 -14.42 13.66 -3.42
C ASN A 38 -13.24 14.62 -3.66
N LYS A 39 -12.11 14.10 -4.19
CA LYS A 39 -10.85 14.85 -4.41
C LYS A 39 -10.30 15.54 -3.14
N SER A 40 -10.70 15.07 -1.96
CA SER A 40 -10.37 15.68 -0.67
C SER A 40 -9.24 14.96 0.09
N SER A 41 -8.66 13.92 -0.50
CA SER A 41 -7.57 13.15 0.10
C SER A 41 -6.29 13.98 0.21
N LYS A 42 -5.76 14.07 1.43
CA LYS A 42 -4.47 14.70 1.68
C LYS A 42 -3.36 13.86 1.03
N TRP A 43 -2.43 14.53 0.34
CA TRP A 43 -1.38 13.88 -0.47
C TRP A 43 -0.55 12.84 0.31
N TYR A 44 -0.26 13.08 1.59
CA TYR A 44 0.53 12.16 2.40
C TYR A 44 -0.22 10.85 2.73
N ILE A 45 -1.56 10.91 2.87
CA ILE A 45 -2.39 9.71 3.07
C ILE A 45 -2.35 8.86 1.80
N VAL A 46 -2.46 9.52 0.64
CA VAL A 46 -2.35 8.84 -0.66
C VAL A 46 -0.96 8.24 -0.83
N ALA A 47 0.11 8.94 -0.45
CA ALA A 47 1.48 8.42 -0.51
C ALA A 47 1.67 7.15 0.32
N PHE A 48 1.20 7.14 1.57
CA PHE A 48 1.24 5.94 2.42
C PHE A 48 0.43 4.78 1.83
N ALA A 49 -0.76 5.06 1.30
CA ALA A 49 -1.58 4.06 0.65
C ALA A 49 -0.88 3.47 -0.59
N MET A 50 -0.27 4.31 -1.44
CA MET A 50 0.45 3.86 -2.64
C MET A 50 1.65 2.96 -2.33
N ILE A 51 2.40 3.26 -1.26
CA ILE A 51 3.51 2.40 -0.82
C ILE A 51 2.95 1.06 -0.33
N GLY A 52 1.91 1.09 0.49
CA GLY A 52 1.27 -0.10 1.03
C GLY A 52 0.69 -1.02 -0.04
N THR A 53 0.08 -0.47 -1.09
CA THR A 53 -0.47 -1.26 -2.21
C THR A 53 0.59 -1.85 -3.12
N SER A 54 1.78 -1.23 -3.19
CA SER A 54 2.88 -1.71 -4.02
C SER A 54 3.61 -2.90 -3.39
N ILE A 55 3.48 -3.12 -2.08
CA ILE A 55 4.14 -4.21 -1.35
C ILE A 55 3.15 -5.36 -1.15
N SER A 56 3.51 -6.56 -1.61
CA SER A 56 2.72 -7.78 -1.43
C SER A 56 3.34 -8.73 -0.41
N GLY A 57 2.54 -9.68 0.10
CA GLY A 57 3.05 -10.76 0.95
C GLY A 57 4.12 -11.61 0.25
N VAL A 58 4.02 -11.77 -1.08
CA VAL A 58 5.06 -12.42 -1.88
C VAL A 58 6.37 -11.66 -1.77
N THR A 59 6.35 -10.33 -1.91
CA THR A 59 7.56 -9.48 -1.80
C THR A 59 8.22 -9.63 -0.42
N PHE A 60 7.41 -9.64 0.64
CA PHE A 60 7.90 -9.73 2.02
C PHE A 60 8.62 -11.05 2.32
N VAL A 61 8.17 -12.15 1.71
CA VAL A 61 8.79 -13.47 1.87
C VAL A 61 9.94 -13.68 0.88
N SER A 62 9.75 -13.25 -0.38
CA SER A 62 10.66 -13.58 -1.48
C SER A 62 11.93 -12.73 -1.46
N VAL A 63 11.84 -11.42 -1.20
CA VAL A 63 13.01 -10.53 -1.25
C VAL A 63 14.08 -10.92 -0.23
N PRO A 64 13.76 -11.17 1.06
CA PRO A 64 14.74 -11.70 2.00
C PRO A 64 15.27 -13.09 1.59
N GLY A 65 14.41 -13.94 1.00
CA GLY A 65 14.80 -15.25 0.49
C GLY A 65 15.83 -15.17 -0.65
N MET A 66 15.71 -14.15 -1.52
CA MET A 66 16.65 -13.91 -2.62
C MET A 66 18.04 -13.51 -2.13
N VAL A 67 18.14 -12.81 -0.99
CA VAL A 67 19.44 -12.35 -0.44
C VAL A 67 20.42 -13.50 -0.27
N ARG A 68 19.95 -14.71 0.03
CA ARG A 68 20.80 -15.89 0.19
C ARG A 68 21.59 -16.26 -1.08
N ASN A 69 21.00 -16.07 -2.25
CA ASN A 69 21.56 -16.54 -3.53
C ASN A 69 21.97 -15.39 -4.46
N LEU A 70 21.39 -14.20 -4.27
CA LEU A 70 21.49 -13.05 -5.15
C LEU A 70 21.91 -11.77 -4.41
N ASP A 71 22.29 -11.88 -3.13
CA ASP A 71 22.69 -10.76 -2.28
C ASP A 71 21.71 -9.57 -2.35
N MET A 72 22.22 -8.34 -2.36
CA MET A 72 21.43 -7.11 -2.42
C MET A 72 21.12 -6.66 -3.86
N THR A 73 21.13 -7.56 -4.85
CA THR A 73 20.83 -7.19 -6.25
C THR A 73 19.44 -6.60 -6.43
N TYR A 74 18.47 -7.00 -5.60
CA TYR A 74 17.13 -6.40 -5.57
C TYR A 74 17.15 -4.89 -5.31
N MET A 75 18.20 -4.36 -4.66
CA MET A 75 18.35 -2.92 -4.42
C MET A 75 18.43 -2.11 -5.72
N GLN A 76 18.93 -2.70 -6.81
CA GLN A 76 18.92 -2.06 -8.13
C GLN A 76 17.49 -1.80 -8.62
N MET A 77 16.57 -2.74 -8.39
CA MET A 77 15.16 -2.57 -8.71
C MET A 77 14.52 -1.46 -7.84
N VAL A 78 14.83 -1.43 -6.55
CA VAL A 78 14.35 -0.38 -5.62
C VAL A 78 14.81 1.01 -6.07
N LEU A 79 16.08 1.15 -6.47
CA LEU A 79 16.59 2.40 -7.06
C LEU A 79 15.89 2.74 -8.38
N GLY A 80 15.60 1.73 -9.20
CA GLY A 80 14.82 1.89 -10.43
C GLY A 80 13.40 2.42 -10.17
N PHE A 81 12.73 1.97 -9.10
CA PHE A 81 11.40 2.48 -8.73
C PHE A 81 11.41 3.98 -8.45
N PHE A 82 12.46 4.51 -7.83
CA PHE A 82 12.59 5.95 -7.58
C PHE A 82 12.50 6.75 -8.88
N PHE A 83 13.31 6.39 -9.88
CA PHE A 83 13.27 7.06 -11.19
C PHE A 83 11.94 6.81 -11.92
N GLY A 84 11.38 5.61 -11.80
CA GLY A 84 10.04 5.30 -12.32
C GLY A 84 8.96 6.22 -11.76
N TYR A 85 8.99 6.51 -10.46
CA TYR A 85 8.07 7.46 -9.84
C TYR A 85 8.26 8.89 -10.32
N LEU A 86 9.50 9.32 -10.63
CA LEU A 86 9.72 10.64 -11.27
C LEU A 86 9.06 10.69 -12.65
N VAL A 87 9.21 9.64 -13.47
CA VAL A 87 8.53 9.56 -14.78
C VAL A 87 7.01 9.57 -14.62
N ILE A 88 6.47 8.82 -13.67
CA ILE A 88 5.03 8.83 -13.38
C ILE A 88 4.57 10.24 -12.98
N ALA A 89 5.30 10.89 -12.07
CA ALA A 89 4.94 12.19 -11.53
C ALA A 89 4.99 13.32 -12.58
N TYR A 90 6.03 13.34 -13.43
CA TYR A 90 6.27 14.44 -14.37
C TYR A 90 5.78 14.18 -15.80
N VAL A 91 5.51 12.93 -16.17
CA VAL A 91 5.08 12.58 -17.55
C VAL A 91 3.68 11.96 -17.55
N LEU A 92 3.49 10.86 -16.82
CA LEU A 92 2.24 10.08 -16.92
C LEU A 92 1.06 10.78 -16.24
N LEU A 93 1.25 11.34 -15.04
CA LEU A 93 0.17 12.06 -14.34
C LEU A 93 -0.30 13.30 -15.11
N PRO A 94 0.58 14.19 -15.61
CA PRO A 94 0.15 15.31 -16.44
C PRO A 94 -0.58 14.87 -17.72
N LEU A 95 -0.19 13.74 -18.33
CA LEU A 95 -0.87 13.20 -19.51
C LEU A 95 -2.24 12.61 -19.16
N TYR A 96 -2.37 11.93 -18.02
CA TYR A 96 -3.62 11.32 -17.57
C TYR A 96 -4.68 12.36 -17.16
N TYR A 97 -4.25 13.51 -16.63
CA TYR A 97 -5.14 14.60 -16.21
C TYR A 97 -5.38 15.66 -17.28
N ARG A 98 -4.78 15.52 -18.47
CA ARG A 98 -5.17 16.27 -19.67
C ARG A 98 -6.47 15.72 -20.23
#